data_AF-A0A914XL46-F1
#
_entry.id   AF-A0A914XL46-F1
#
_cell.length_a   1.000
_cell.length_b   1.000
_cell.length_c   1.000
_cell.angle_alpha   90.00
_cell.angle_beta   90.00
_cell.angle_gamma   90.00
#
_symmetry.space_group_name_H-M   'P 1'
#
loop_
_entity.id
_entity.type
_entity.pdbx_description
1 polymer ?
#
loop_
_entity_poly.entity_id
_entity_poly.type
_entity_poly.pdbx_seq_one_letter_code
_entity_poly.pdbx_strand_id
1 'polypeptide(L)' 'MTLKVYVDLMSQPCRALVLLLRANNVQYEEVAIALRKGEHQTEEFAKINPMQRVPAISHNGFNLSET' A
#
# COMPACT_ATOMS: atom_id res chain seq x y z
N MET A 1 14.24 -3.04 -9.05
CA MET A 1 12.79 -3.13 -8.82
C MET A 1 12.47 -2.26 -7.61
N THR A 2 11.54 -1.32 -7.75
CA THR A 2 11.26 -0.29 -6.73
C THR A 2 10.27 -0.83 -5.69
N LEU A 3 10.42 -0.42 -4.43
CA LEU A 3 9.43 -0.68 -3.37
C LEU A 3 8.10 -0.02 -3.75
N LYS A 4 7.01 -0.77 -3.87
CA LYS A 4 5.67 -0.23 -4.13
C LYS A 4 4.87 -0.18 -2.84
N VAL A 5 4.20 0.93 -2.61
CA VAL A 5 3.44 1.21 -1.38
C VAL A 5 2.01 1.58 -1.79
N TYR A 6 1.08 0.68 -1.58
CA TYR A 6 -0.33 0.83 -1.94
C TYR A 6 -1.09 1.49 -0.79
N VAL A 7 -1.64 2.69 -1.04
CA VAL A 7 -2.17 3.55 0.03
C VAL A 7 -3.40 4.33 -0.39
N ASP A 8 -4.25 4.63 0.59
CA ASP A 8 -5.19 5.74 0.56
C ASP A 8 -4.84 6.70 1.69
N LEU A 9 -4.47 7.95 1.40
CA LEU A 9 -4.04 8.90 2.43
C LEU A 9 -5.20 9.34 3.37
N MET A 10 -6.45 9.01 3.06
CA MET A 10 -7.56 9.13 4.02
C MET A 10 -7.40 8.14 5.18
N SER A 11 -6.76 7.00 4.95
CA SER A 11 -6.48 5.98 5.96
C SER A 11 -5.32 6.39 6.87
N GLN A 12 -5.55 6.39 8.19
CA GLN A 12 -4.52 6.70 9.19
C GLN A 12 -3.27 5.80 9.10
N PRO A 13 -3.38 4.46 9.03
CA PRO A 13 -2.20 3.60 8.93
C PRO A 13 -1.40 3.83 7.63
N CYS A 14 -2.05 4.22 6.53
CA CYS A 14 -1.36 4.60 5.30
C CYS A 14 -0.49 5.85 5.51
N ARG A 15 -1.02 6.88 6.16
CA ARG A 15 -0.25 8.09 6.48
C ARG A 15 0.93 7.79 7.39
N ALA A 16 0.74 6.93 8.40
CA ALA A 16 1.81 6.53 9.31
C ALA A 16 2.96 5.84 8.55
N LEU A 17 2.65 4.90 7.65
CA LEU A 17 3.65 4.23 6.82
C LEU A 17 4.38 5.21 5.89
N VAL A 18 3.64 6.08 5.18
CA VAL A 18 4.22 7.09 4.27
C VAL A 18 5.16 8.04 5.02
N LEU A 19 4.77 8.50 6.22
CA LEU A 19 5.61 9.35 7.07
C LEU A 19 6.88 8.62 7.51
N LEU A 20 6.77 7.35 7.93
CA LEU A 20 7.92 6.54 8.31
C LEU A 20 8.92 6.41 7.16
N LEU A 21 8.44 6.09 5.95
CA LEU A 21 9.29 5.93 4.78
C LEU A 21 9.97 7.25 4.38
N ARG A 22 9.22 8.37 4.41
CA ARG A 22 9.77 9.71 4.12
C ARG A 22 10.80 10.13 5.16
N ALA A 23 10.53 9.93 6.44
CA ALA A 23 11.44 10.26 7.54
C ALA A 23 12.77 9.50 7.46
N ASN A 24 12.75 8.29 6.88
CA ASN A 24 13.94 7.46 6.67
C ASN A 24 14.55 7.59 5.26
N ASN A 25 14.11 8.55 4.45
CA ASN A 25 14.58 8.75 3.06
C ASN A 25 14.50 7.49 2.17
N VAL A 26 13.55 6.60 2.46
CA VAL A 26 13.34 5.39 1.66
C VAL A 26 12.73 5.79 0.31
N GLN A 27 13.32 5.30 -0.78
CA GLN A 27 12.78 5.48 -2.12
C GLN A 27 11.68 4.45 -2.40
N TYR A 28 10.49 4.91 -2.77
CA TYR A 28 9.35 4.04 -3.10
C TYR A 28 8.45 4.67 -4.16
N GLU A 29 7.69 3.81 -4.83
CA GLU A 29 6.59 4.17 -5.71
C GLU A 29 5.30 4.15 -4.86
N GLU A 30 4.68 5.31 -4.68
CA GLU A 30 3.36 5.42 -4.06
C GLU A 30 2.27 5.03 -5.08
N VAL A 31 1.49 4.00 -4.79
CA VAL A 31 0.36 3.55 -5.62
C VAL A 31 -0.94 3.92 -4.91
N ALA A 32 -1.68 4.86 -5.47
CA ALA A 32 -2.96 5.27 -4.90
C ALA A 32 -4.03 4.19 -5.09
N ILE A 33 -4.73 3.85 -4.00
CA ILE A 33 -5.89 2.96 -3.98
C ILE A 33 -7.07 3.73 -3.40
N ALA A 34 -7.98 4.23 -4.23
CA ALA A 34 -9.12 5.01 -3.77
C ALA A 34 -10.16 4.11 -3.09
N LEU A 35 -10.18 4.09 -1.75
CA LEU A 35 -11.11 3.27 -0.96
C LEU A 35 -12.57 3.62 -1.26
N ARG A 36 -12.85 4.92 -1.42
CA ARG A 36 -14.19 5.44 -1.78
C ARG A 36 -14.74 4.92 -3.12
N LYS A 37 -13.86 4.43 -4.00
CA LYS A 37 -14.23 3.83 -5.29
C LYS A 37 -14.21 2.30 -5.25
N GLY A 38 -13.86 1.68 -4.12
CA GLY A 38 -13.74 0.23 -4.01
C GLY A 38 -12.51 -0.35 -4.71
N GLU A 39 -11.47 0.44 -5.03
CA GLU A 39 -10.30 -0.05 -5.80
C GLU A 39 -9.53 -1.17 -5.07
N HIS A 40 -9.61 -1.22 -3.74
CA HIS A 40 -9.08 -2.30 -2.89
C HIS A 40 -9.85 -3.62 -3.03
N GLN A 41 -11.05 -3.62 -3.62
CA GLN A 41 -11.89 -4.81 -3.78
C GLN A 41 -11.66 -5.53 -5.12
N THR A 42 -10.76 -5.00 -5.95
CA THR A 42 -10.39 -5.59 -7.24
C THR A 42 -9.60 -6.90 -7.06
N GLU A 43 -9.67 -7.79 -8.04
CA GLU A 43 -8.89 -9.04 -8.04
C GLU A 43 -7.39 -8.74 -8.15
N GLU A 44 -7.04 -7.67 -8.87
CA GLU A 44 -5.68 -7.17 -9.00
C GLU A 44 -5.10 -6.77 -7.64
N PHE A 45 -5.87 -6.07 -6.81
CA PHE A 45 -5.44 -5.72 -5.47
C PHE A 45 -5.42 -6.93 -4.53
N ALA A 46 -6.37 -7.86 -4.67
CA ALA A 46 -6.40 -9.09 -3.87
C ALA A 46 -5.14 -9.97 -4.06
N LYS A 47 -4.51 -9.93 -5.25
CA LYS A 47 -3.21 -10.60 -5.50
C LYS A 47 -2.06 -9.98 -4.68
N ILE A 48 -2.20 -8.72 -4.28
CA ILE A 48 -1.23 -8.01 -3.44
C ILE A 48 -1.55 -8.24 -1.96
N ASN A 49 -2.78 -7.95 -1.55
CA ASN A 49 -3.27 -8.20 -0.20
C ASN A 49 -4.62 -8.95 -0.27
N PRO A 50 -4.65 -10.25 0.05
CA PRO A 50 -5.88 -11.04 0.06
C PRO A 50 -6.96 -10.54 1.02
N MET A 51 -6.59 -9.77 2.04
CA MET A 51 -7.54 -9.14 2.98
C MET A 51 -8.19 -7.88 2.40
N GLN A 52 -7.76 -7.44 1.21
CA GLN A 52 -8.32 -6.28 0.49
C GLN A 52 -8.30 -5.00 1.34
N ARG A 53 -7.20 -4.78 2.08
CA ARG A 53 -7.02 -3.61 2.95
C ARG A 53 -5.76 -2.84 2.59
N VAL A 54 -5.75 -1.56 2.96
CA VAL A 54 -4.57 -0.67 2.84
C VAL A 54 -4.09 -0.26 4.24
N PRO A 55 -2.78 -0.06 4.45
CA PRO A 55 -1.71 -0.11 3.46
C PRO A 55 -1.29 -1.54 3.09
N ALA A 56 -0.66 -1.68 1.92
CA ALA A 56 0.08 -2.89 1.53
C ALA A 56 1.40 -2.50 0.84
N ILE A 57 2.39 -3.37 0.91
CA ILE A 57 3.71 -3.15 0.32
C ILE A 57 4.03 -4.31 -0.63
N SER A 58 4.66 -4.04 -1.76
CA SER A 58 5.21 -5.07 -2.65
C SER A 58 6.66 -4.74 -3.02
N HIS A 59 7.54 -5.73 -2.88
CA HIS A 59 8.95 -5.60 -3.22
C HIS A 59 9.51 -6.94 -3.69
N ASN A 60 10.05 -7.00 -4.91
CA ASN A 60 10.74 -8.19 -5.47
C ASN A 60 9.92 -9.49 -5.37
N GLY A 61 8.61 -9.42 -5.63
CA GLY A 61 7.72 -10.58 -5.55
C GLY A 61 7.25 -10.95 -4.14
N PHE A 62 7.68 -10.22 -3.12
CA PHE A 62 7.17 -10.33 -1.76
C PHE A 62 6.12 -9.26 -1.50
N ASN A 63 4.95 -9.68 -1.05
CA ASN A 63 3.88 -8.79 -0.62
C ASN A 63 3.77 -8.81 0.91
N LEU A 64 3.72 -7.63 1.51
CA LEU A 64 3.57 -7.43 2.94
C LEU A 64 2.30 -6.63 3.22
N SER A 65 1.45 -7.18 4.08
CA SER A 65 0.25 -6.53 4.61
C SER A 65 -0.01 -7.05 6.02
N GLU A 66 -0.58 -6.20 6.86
CA GLU A 66 -1.05 -6.57 8.20
C GLU A 66 -2.55 -6.32 8.29
N THR A 67 -3.21 -7.12 9.14
CA THR A 67 -4.66 -7.33 9.31
C THR A 67 -5.63 -6.29 8.74
#